data_AF-A0A7U9KSY0-F1
#
_entry.id   AF-A0A7U9KSY0-F1
#
_cell.length_a   1.000
_cell.length_b   1.000
_cell.length_c   1.000
_cell.angle_alpha   90.00
_cell.angle_beta   90.00
_cell.angle_gamma   90.00
#
_symmetry.space_group_name_H-M   'P 1'
#
loop_
_entity.id
_entity.type
_entity.pdbx_description
1 polymer ?
#
loop_
_entity_poly.entity_id
_entity_poly.type
_entity_poly.pdbx_seq_one_letter_code
_entity_poly.pdbx_strand_id
1 'polypeptide(L)'
;MITRKRLAAGVCGLLATLAVGLLPTSAAAADEPDTKKPSPKVELVLDVSGSMRARDIDGQSRMSAAKQAFNEVLDAVPGEVQLGIRTLGANYPGPDRQTGCKDTKQLYPVGPLDRTEAKTAVATLAPPAGRRSARPCWGRPTTSRAVTRPAGSC
;
A
#
# COMPACT_ATOMS: atom_id res chain seq x y z
N MET A 1 48.74 43.86 22.97
CA MET A 1 47.95 44.85 23.73
C MET A 1 46.91 44.14 24.56
N ILE A 2 46.94 44.37 25.87
CA ILE A 2 46.06 43.84 26.92
C ILE A 2 45.00 44.90 27.20
N THR A 3 43.72 44.52 27.24
CA THR A 3 42.70 44.97 28.24
C THR A 3 41.37 44.25 27.92
N ARG A 4 40.93 43.20 28.63
CA ARG A 4 40.52 43.01 30.05
C ARG A 4 39.01 43.21 30.27
N LYS A 5 38.35 42.07 30.58
CA LYS A 5 37.36 41.81 31.66
C LYS A 5 35.96 42.47 31.52
N ARG A 6 34.83 41.87 31.92
CA ARG A 6 34.56 41.03 33.10
C ARG A 6 33.42 40.02 32.88
N LEU A 7 33.63 38.84 33.48
CA LEU A 7 32.63 37.85 33.88
C LEU A 7 31.79 38.40 35.05
N ALA A 8 30.51 38.05 35.10
CA ALA A 8 29.72 38.04 36.33
C ALA A 8 28.98 36.70 36.44
N ALA A 9 29.28 36.00 37.52
CA ALA A 9 28.74 34.71 37.93
C ALA A 9 27.45 34.87 38.77
N GLY A 10 26.69 33.80 38.91
CA GLY A 10 25.58 33.66 39.88
C GLY A 10 24.95 32.27 39.74
N VAL A 11 25.59 31.21 40.25
CA VAL A 11 25.43 30.59 41.59
C VAL A 11 24.25 29.62 41.67
N CYS A 12 24.60 28.41 42.13
CA CYS A 12 23.82 27.23 42.44
C CYS A 12 22.56 27.45 43.31
N GLY A 13 21.62 26.53 43.15
CA GLY A 13 20.95 25.88 44.28
C GLY A 13 19.43 25.93 44.22
N LEU A 14 18.77 24.79 44.01
CA LEU A 14 18.15 24.04 45.12
C LEU A 14 17.55 22.73 44.58
N LEU A 15 18.09 21.60 45.08
CA LEU A 15 17.40 20.32 45.08
C LEU A 15 16.28 20.37 46.14
N ALA A 16 15.06 19.98 45.77
CA ALA A 16 14.01 19.66 46.73
C ALA A 16 13.50 18.25 46.45
N THR A 17 14.02 17.30 47.21
CA THR A 17 13.49 15.95 47.38
C THR A 17 12.24 16.01 48.25
N LEU A 18 11.10 15.50 47.77
CA LEU A 18 9.95 15.19 48.62
C LEU A 18 9.73 13.68 48.69
N ALA A 19 9.77 13.17 49.92
CA ALA A 19 9.70 11.77 50.29
C ALA A 19 8.25 11.28 50.46
N VAL A 20 8.02 10.03 50.02
CA VAL A 20 7.16 8.98 50.60
C VAL A 20 5.71 9.33 50.97
N GLY A 21 4.77 8.83 50.16
CA GLY A 21 3.39 8.53 50.55
C GLY A 21 3.12 7.04 50.35
N LEU A 22 2.66 6.36 51.41
CA LEU A 22 2.45 4.92 51.51
C LEU A 22 0.99 4.55 51.17
N LEU A 23 0.82 3.48 50.35
CA LEU A 23 -0.38 2.63 50.09
C LEU A 23 -1.46 3.17 49.12
N PRO A 24 -2.21 2.31 48.38
CA PRO A 24 -2.22 0.83 48.33
C PRO A 24 -1.76 0.24 46.98
N THR A 25 -1.29 -1.00 47.05
CA THR A 25 -1.11 -1.93 45.92
C THR A 25 -2.45 -2.16 45.21
N SER A 26 -2.75 -1.35 44.19
CA SER A 26 -3.71 -1.76 43.19
C SER A 26 -3.00 -2.76 42.31
N ALA A 27 -3.19 -4.05 42.60
CA ALA A 27 -3.08 -5.08 41.60
C ALA A 27 -4.00 -4.63 40.45
N ALA A 28 -3.42 -3.95 39.46
CA ALA A 28 -4.07 -3.78 38.19
C ALA A 28 -4.19 -5.21 37.67
N ALA A 29 -5.38 -5.76 37.87
CA ALA A 29 -5.81 -6.99 37.26
C ALA A 29 -5.32 -6.95 35.81
N ALA A 30 -4.65 -8.02 35.40
CA ALA A 30 -4.40 -8.29 34.01
C ALA A 30 -5.77 -8.42 33.33
N ASP A 31 -6.35 -7.30 32.96
CA ASP A 31 -7.28 -7.21 31.86
C ASP A 31 -6.40 -7.45 30.63
N GLU A 32 -6.11 -8.72 30.34
CA GLU A 32 -5.80 -9.13 28.98
C GLU A 32 -7.15 -9.06 28.28
N PRO A 33 -7.44 -8.01 27.50
CA PRO A 33 -8.58 -8.11 26.63
C PRO A 33 -8.11 -9.13 25.59
N ASP A 34 -8.65 -10.34 25.66
CA ASP A 34 -8.69 -11.35 24.60
C ASP A 34 -9.51 -10.78 23.44
N THR A 35 -9.11 -9.60 22.96
CA THR A 35 -9.64 -8.94 21.78
C THR A 35 -8.89 -9.62 20.67
N LYS A 36 -9.45 -10.72 20.18
CA LYS A 36 -9.01 -11.35 18.94
C LYS A 36 -8.92 -10.23 17.89
N LYS A 37 -7.70 -9.79 17.59
CA LYS A 37 -7.46 -8.65 16.69
C LYS A 37 -8.18 -8.94 15.38
N PRO A 38 -8.92 -7.97 14.82
CA PRO A 38 -9.64 -8.20 13.57
C PRO A 38 -8.64 -8.65 12.50
N SER A 39 -9.00 -9.73 11.79
CA SER A 39 -8.20 -10.23 10.68
C SER A 39 -7.86 -9.10 9.70
N PRO A 40 -6.59 -8.94 9.30
CA PRO A 40 -6.20 -7.91 8.34
C PRO A 40 -6.92 -8.13 7.00
N LYS A 41 -7.33 -7.03 6.38
CA LYS A 41 -8.02 -7.02 5.08
C LYS A 41 -7.12 -6.40 4.03
N VAL A 42 -6.92 -7.11 2.92
CA VAL A 42 -6.05 -6.68 1.81
C VAL A 42 -6.83 -6.81 0.50
N GLU A 43 -6.79 -5.78 -0.33
CA GLU A 43 -7.32 -5.85 -1.69
C GLU A 43 -6.19 -5.68 -2.70
N LEU A 44 -5.96 -6.71 -3.50
CA LEU A 44 -4.92 -6.73 -4.50
C LEU A 44 -5.50 -6.29 -5.85
N VAL A 45 -4.95 -5.21 -6.42
CA VAL A 45 -5.44 -4.63 -7.67
C VAL A 45 -4.51 -5.00 -8.81
N LEU A 46 -5.05 -5.66 -9.84
CA LEU A 46 -4.34 -6.07 -11.04
C LEU A 46 -4.68 -5.18 -12.22
N ASP A 47 -3.67 -4.56 -12.82
CA ASP A 47 -3.82 -3.90 -14.12
C ASP A 47 -3.96 -4.96 -15.22
N VAL A 48 -5.04 -4.89 -15.99
CA VAL A 48 -5.38 -5.75 -17.14
C VAL A 48 -5.46 -4.89 -18.40
N SER A 49 -4.99 -3.64 -18.37
CA SER A 49 -5.01 -2.75 -19.51
C SER A 49 -4.19 -3.27 -20.69
N GLY A 50 -4.44 -2.73 -21.89
CA GLY A 50 -3.78 -3.16 -23.12
C GLY A 50 -2.24 -3.06 -23.09
N SER A 51 -1.67 -2.17 -22.27
CA SER A 51 -0.20 -2.08 -22.09
C SER A 51 0.40 -3.33 -21.44
N MET A 52 -0.39 -4.14 -20.74
CA MET A 52 0.07 -5.39 -20.13
C MET A 52 0.45 -6.46 -21.16
N ARG A 53 0.16 -6.23 -22.45
CA ARG A 53 0.61 -7.07 -23.57
C ARG A 53 2.08 -6.87 -23.95
N ALA A 54 2.69 -5.75 -23.54
CA ALA A 54 4.09 -5.47 -23.87
C ALA A 54 5.00 -6.58 -23.35
N ARG A 55 5.98 -6.97 -24.19
CA ARG A 55 6.94 -8.05 -23.90
C ARG A 55 8.32 -7.48 -23.54
N ASP A 56 8.35 -6.72 -22.46
CA ASP A 56 9.52 -5.99 -21.99
C ASP A 56 9.99 -6.42 -20.59
N ILE A 57 9.57 -7.60 -20.15
CA ILE A 57 10.02 -8.27 -18.92
C ILE A 57 10.61 -9.62 -19.31
N ASP A 58 11.94 -9.68 -19.51
CA ASP A 58 12.69 -10.91 -19.80
C ASP A 58 12.07 -11.79 -20.90
N GLY A 59 11.56 -11.16 -21.98
CA GLY A 59 10.91 -11.84 -23.09
C GLY A 59 9.47 -12.32 -22.82
N GLN A 60 8.98 -12.18 -21.59
CA GLN A 60 7.59 -12.40 -21.20
C GLN A 60 6.75 -11.14 -21.32
N SER A 61 5.43 -11.30 -21.42
CA SER A 61 4.52 -10.17 -21.33
C SER A 61 4.43 -9.65 -19.89
N ARG A 62 4.17 -8.36 -19.70
CA ARG A 62 3.91 -7.80 -18.36
C ARG A 62 2.77 -8.54 -17.65
N MET A 63 1.74 -8.98 -18.37
CA MET A 63 0.66 -9.81 -17.81
C MET A 63 1.16 -11.17 -17.32
N SER A 64 2.07 -11.83 -18.05
CA SER A 64 2.66 -13.11 -17.62
C SER A 64 3.43 -12.94 -16.31
N ALA A 65 4.29 -11.93 -16.26
CA ALA A 65 5.06 -11.61 -15.05
C ALA A 65 4.14 -11.24 -13.87
N ALA A 66 3.09 -10.44 -14.11
CA ALA A 66 2.13 -10.08 -13.08
C ALA A 66 1.37 -11.31 -12.54
N LYS A 67 0.96 -12.25 -13.40
CA LYS A 67 0.33 -13.50 -12.95
C LYS A 67 1.24 -14.35 -12.07
N GLN A 68 2.53 -14.42 -12.39
CA GLN A 68 3.52 -15.12 -11.56
C GLN A 68 3.65 -14.45 -10.19
N ALA A 69 3.86 -13.14 -10.14
CA ALA A 69 3.93 -12.38 -8.89
C ALA A 69 2.65 -12.52 -8.04
N PHE A 70 1.48 -12.53 -8.68
CA PHE A 70 0.22 -12.78 -7.97
C PHE A 70 0.18 -14.18 -7.37
N ASN A 71 0.63 -15.20 -8.08
CA ASN A 71 0.67 -16.57 -7.55
C ASN A 71 1.58 -16.66 -6.32
N GLU A 72 2.75 -16.01 -6.35
CA GLU A 72 3.67 -15.95 -5.22
C GLU A 72 3.03 -15.27 -3.99
N VAL A 73 2.32 -14.15 -4.20
CA VAL A 73 1.58 -13.48 -3.11
C VAL A 73 0.50 -14.39 -2.56
N LEU A 74 -0.30 -15.04 -3.40
CA LEU A 74 -1.38 -15.94 -2.96
C LEU A 74 -0.84 -17.15 -2.18
N ASP A 75 0.38 -17.61 -2.49
CA ASP A 75 1.05 -18.67 -1.74
C ASP A 75 1.63 -18.19 -0.41
N ALA A 76 2.14 -16.96 -0.36
CA ALA A 76 2.77 -16.40 0.84
C ALA A 76 1.77 -15.82 1.85
N VAL A 77 0.54 -15.49 1.43
CA VAL A 77 -0.47 -14.89 2.32
C VAL A 77 -0.90 -15.89 3.41
N PRO A 78 -0.81 -15.50 4.70
CA PRO A 78 -1.27 -16.33 5.82
C PRO A 78 -2.79 -16.56 5.78
N GLY A 79 -3.24 -17.67 6.38
CA GLY A 79 -4.66 -18.07 6.36
C GLY A 79 -5.59 -17.15 7.14
N GLU A 80 -5.05 -16.31 8.02
CA GLU A 80 -5.85 -15.38 8.84
C GLU A 80 -6.20 -14.08 8.10
N VAL A 81 -5.59 -13.83 6.93
CA VAL A 81 -5.78 -12.63 6.12
C VAL A 81 -7.04 -12.75 5.27
N GLN A 82 -7.87 -11.71 5.27
CA GLN A 82 -8.96 -11.58 4.31
C GLN A 82 -8.43 -10.91 3.04
N LEU A 83 -8.43 -11.62 1.92
CA LEU A 83 -7.88 -11.13 0.65
C LEU A 83 -8.99 -10.99 -0.40
N GLY A 84 -8.99 -9.87 -1.12
CA GLY A 84 -9.79 -9.67 -2.33
C GLY A 84 -8.92 -9.36 -3.54
N ILE A 85 -9.46 -9.58 -4.74
CA ILE A 85 -8.79 -9.26 -6.01
C ILE A 85 -9.70 -8.40 -6.87
N ARG A 86 -9.16 -7.30 -7.40
CA ARG A 86 -9.86 -6.38 -8.29
C ARG A 86 -9.03 -6.15 -9.56
N THR A 87 -9.70 -6.03 -10.69
CA THR A 87 -9.05 -5.71 -11.96
C THR A 87 -9.25 -4.25 -12.33
N LEU A 88 -8.31 -3.73 -13.13
CA LEU A 88 -8.33 -2.40 -13.72
C LEU A 88 -8.13 -2.51 -15.25
N GLY A 89 -8.97 -1.85 -16.04
CA GLY A 89 -8.80 -1.69 -17.49
C GLY A 89 -8.99 -2.96 -18.33
N ALA A 90 -9.67 -3.98 -17.79
CA ALA A 90 -9.84 -5.30 -18.41
C ALA A 90 -10.78 -5.31 -19.64
N ASN A 91 -11.77 -4.43 -19.69
CA ASN A 91 -12.82 -4.42 -20.71
C ASN A 91 -12.67 -3.28 -21.71
N TYR A 92 -12.15 -2.12 -21.29
CA TYR A 92 -12.02 -0.95 -22.15
C TYR A 92 -10.81 -1.09 -23.10
N PRO A 93 -10.98 -1.19 -24.44
CA PRO A 93 -9.86 -1.42 -25.35
C PRO A 93 -9.19 -0.13 -25.85
N GLY A 94 -9.83 1.02 -25.63
CA GLY A 94 -9.41 2.30 -26.21
C GLY A 94 -8.19 2.96 -25.52
N PRO A 95 -7.66 4.04 -26.10
CA PRO A 95 -6.49 4.73 -25.59
C PRO A 95 -6.79 5.71 -24.45
N ASP A 96 -8.07 6.06 -24.22
CA ASP A 96 -8.40 7.04 -23.18
C ASP A 96 -8.18 6.47 -21.78
N ARG A 97 -7.20 7.05 -21.08
CA ARG A 97 -6.83 6.61 -19.74
C ARG A 97 -7.95 6.90 -18.74
N GLN A 98 -8.65 8.02 -18.85
CA GLN A 98 -9.66 8.40 -17.86
C GLN A 98 -10.84 7.42 -17.86
N THR A 99 -11.27 6.98 -19.04
CA THR A 99 -12.25 5.92 -19.20
C THR A 99 -11.70 4.57 -18.74
N GLY A 100 -10.46 4.23 -19.12
CA GLY A 100 -9.81 3.00 -18.69
C GLY A 100 -9.62 2.89 -17.16
N CYS A 101 -9.43 4.01 -16.45
CA CYS A 101 -9.30 4.04 -15.00
C CYS A 101 -10.64 3.79 -14.28
N LYS A 102 -11.78 4.01 -14.95
CA LYS A 102 -13.11 3.72 -14.40
C LYS A 102 -13.53 2.26 -14.59
N ASP A 103 -12.88 1.56 -15.52
CA ASP A 103 -13.09 0.14 -15.78
C ASP A 103 -12.45 -0.68 -14.66
N THR A 104 -13.18 -0.84 -13.56
CA THR A 104 -12.78 -1.71 -12.44
C THR A 104 -13.83 -2.77 -12.19
N LYS A 105 -13.39 -3.98 -11.84
CA LYS A 105 -14.30 -5.08 -11.51
C LYS A 105 -13.75 -5.89 -10.34
N GLN A 106 -14.61 -6.24 -9.38
CA GLN A 106 -14.26 -7.23 -8.36
C GLN A 106 -14.12 -8.58 -9.06
N LEU A 107 -12.93 -9.17 -9.00
CA LEU A 107 -12.66 -10.49 -9.55
C LEU A 107 -12.84 -11.57 -8.49
N TYR A 108 -12.35 -11.31 -7.28
CA TYR A 108 -12.47 -12.19 -6.12
C TYR A 108 -12.92 -11.34 -4.92
N PRO A 109 -14.02 -11.69 -4.23
CA PRO A 109 -14.53 -10.91 -3.11
C PRO A 109 -13.52 -10.88 -1.96
N VAL A 110 -13.56 -9.82 -1.14
CA VAL A 110 -12.72 -9.76 0.07
C VAL A 110 -13.27 -10.74 1.10
N GLY A 111 -12.48 -11.75 1.45
CA GLY A 111 -12.88 -12.79 2.40
C GLY A 111 -11.76 -13.79 2.69
N PRO A 112 -12.07 -14.93 3.35
CA PRO A 112 -11.13 -16.03 3.51
C PRO A 112 -10.58 -16.47 2.15
N LEU A 113 -9.26 -16.66 2.08
CA LEU A 113 -8.59 -16.96 0.81
C LEU A 113 -8.70 -18.46 0.44
N ASP A 114 -9.47 -18.76 -0.59
CA ASP A 114 -9.30 -19.98 -1.38
C ASP A 114 -8.21 -19.75 -2.44
N ARG A 115 -7.02 -20.30 -2.20
CA ARG A 115 -5.87 -20.14 -3.10
C ARG A 115 -6.13 -20.71 -4.49
N THR A 116 -6.88 -21.80 -4.60
CA THR A 116 -7.15 -22.46 -5.88
C THR A 116 -8.12 -21.64 -6.71
N GLU A 117 -9.19 -21.15 -6.08
CA GLU A 117 -10.17 -20.29 -6.74
C GLU A 117 -9.53 -18.97 -7.17
N ALA A 118 -8.78 -18.32 -6.27
CA ALA A 118 -8.09 -17.06 -6.56
C ALA A 118 -7.09 -17.19 -7.72
N LYS A 119 -6.27 -18.25 -7.72
CA LYS A 119 -5.30 -18.53 -8.80
C LYS A 119 -6.00 -18.80 -10.12
N THR A 120 -7.08 -19.59 -10.10
CA THR A 120 -7.90 -19.86 -11.29
C THR A 120 -8.49 -18.56 -11.85
N ALA A 121 -9.05 -17.71 -10.99
CA ALA A 121 -9.63 -16.44 -11.39
C ALA A 121 -8.58 -15.54 -12.08
N VAL A 122 -7.39 -15.41 -11.49
CA VAL A 122 -6.27 -14.63 -12.08
C VAL A 122 -5.78 -15.25 -13.40
N ALA A 123 -5.76 -16.58 -13.51
CA ALA A 123 -5.30 -17.27 -14.72
C ALA A 123 -6.16 -16.94 -15.95
N THR A 124 -7.48 -16.74 -15.77
CA THR A 124 -8.42 -16.41 -16.87
C THR A 124 -8.21 -15.02 -17.48
N LEU A 125 -7.49 -14.12 -16.80
CA LEU A 125 -7.37 -12.73 -17.23
C LEU A 125 -6.52 -12.60 -18.49
N ALA A 126 -7.03 -11.85 -19.46
CA ALA A 126 -6.29 -11.49 -20.67
C ALA A 126 -6.44 -9.98 -20.92
N PRO A 127 -5.36 -9.26 -21.27
CA PRO A 127 -5.48 -7.86 -21.64
C PRO A 127 -6.31 -7.69 -22.92
N PRO A 128 -7.17 -6.65 -23.01
CA PRO A 128 -8.02 -6.44 -24.17
C PRO A 128 -7.18 -6.18 -25.43
N ALA A 129 -7.73 -6.58 -26.58
CA ALA A 129 -7.11 -6.34 -27.88
C ALA A 129 -7.26 -4.85 -28.24
N GLY A 130 -6.16 -4.09 -28.18
CA GLY A 130 -6.12 -2.67 -28.52
C GLY A 130 -4.74 -2.05 -28.30
N ARG A 131 -4.36 -1.05 -29.11
CA ARG A 131 -3.09 -0.33 -28.95
C ARG A 131 -3.25 0.77 -27.90
N ARG A 132 -3.07 0.44 -26.62
CA ARG A 132 -2.80 1.46 -25.60
C ARG A 132 -1.31 1.81 -25.61
N SER A 133 -1.02 3.10 -25.70
CA SER A 133 0.33 3.64 -25.46
C SER A 133 0.80 3.17 -24.08
N ALA A 134 2.05 2.71 -23.97
CA ALA A 134 2.63 2.08 -22.77
C ALA A 134 2.86 3.04 -21.57
N ARG A 135 2.08 4.12 -21.46
CA ARG A 135 2.18 5.08 -20.35
C ARG A 135 1.47 4.52 -19.10
N PRO A 136 2.16 4.34 -17.97
CA PRO A 136 1.57 3.77 -16.75
C PRO A 136 0.43 4.64 -16.17
N CYS A 137 -0.58 3.98 -15.60
CA CYS A 137 -1.73 4.61 -14.92
C CYS A 137 -1.35 5.28 -13.59
N TRP A 138 -0.22 4.89 -12.99
CA TRP A 138 0.35 5.51 -11.81
C TRP A 138 1.13 6.76 -12.21
N GLY A 139 0.83 7.89 -11.56
CA GLY A 139 1.47 9.18 -11.81
C GLY A 139 2.99 9.06 -11.81
N ARG A 140 3.65 9.69 -12.81
CA ARG A 140 5.11 9.80 -12.80
C ARG A 140 5.55 10.58 -11.55
N PRO A 141 6.66 10.21 -10.89
CA PRO A 141 7.33 11.14 -9.99
C PRO A 141 7.82 12.32 -10.84
N THR A 142 7.11 13.44 -10.76
CA THR A 142 7.47 14.69 -11.44
C THR A 142 8.68 15.30 -10.74
N THR A 143 9.88 14.86 -11.11
CA THR A 143 11.08 15.70 -10.97
C THR A 143 11.09 16.71 -12.12
N SER A 144 10.26 17.74 -12.01
CA SER A 144 10.51 19.13 -12.44
C SER A 144 9.18 19.88 -12.69
N ARG A 145 8.85 20.73 -11.72
CA ARG A 145 8.29 22.08 -11.85
C ARG A 145 6.89 22.26 -12.52
N ALA A 146 5.91 22.36 -11.63
CA ALA A 146 4.76 23.30 -11.55
C ALA A 146 3.94 23.66 -12.83
N VAL A 147 2.62 23.42 -12.76
CA VAL A 147 1.54 24.43 -12.80
C VAL A 147 0.19 23.71 -13.06
N THR A 148 -0.72 23.84 -12.09
CA THR A 148 -2.18 23.60 -12.11
C THR A 148 -2.73 22.52 -13.07
N ARG A 149 -3.05 21.33 -12.54
CA ARG A 149 -4.03 20.41 -13.17
C ARG A 149 -5.24 20.26 -12.25
N PRO A 150 -6.48 20.44 -12.74
CA PRO A 150 -7.68 20.26 -11.94
C PRO A 150 -7.85 18.79 -11.55
N ALA A 151 -8.40 18.57 -10.36
CA ALA A 151 -8.77 17.26 -9.85
C ALA A 151 -9.67 16.54 -10.87
N GLY A 152 -9.27 15.33 -11.26
CA GLY A 152 -9.93 14.54 -12.31
C GLY A 152 -9.06 14.21 -13.52
N SER A 153 -7.84 14.75 -13.59
CA SER A 153 -6.91 14.44 -14.67
C SER A 153 -5.85 13.45 -14.18
N CYS A 154 -6.03 12.16 -14.49
CA CYS A 154 -4.89 11.23 -14.59
C CYS A 154 -3.92 11.74 -15.65
#